data_AF-A0A250XLG0-F1
#
_entry.id   AF-A0A250XLG0-F1
#
_cell.length_a   1.000
_cell.length_b   1.000
_cell.length_c   1.000
_cell.angle_alpha   90.00
_cell.angle_beta   90.00
_cell.angle_gamma   90.00
#
_symmetry.space_group_name_H-M   'P 1'
#
loop_
_entity.id
_entity.type
_entity.pdbx_description
1 polymer ?
#
loop_
_entity_poly.entity_id
_entity_poly.type
_entity_poly.pdbx_seq_one_letter_code
_entity_poly.pdbx_strand_id
1 'polypeptide(L)'
;MKPKIRKMDRDCRDKKSPESPNVCADVSSALGQRSKAEFVSSTSNVYHLNFKDAAISIPVMIWILANAIGILSFRGLPKNKREVTHLMLWFDTIFRRNGPLLPLIPWLFRAFSISSYNHEAADSLGSSKQRFDSLAHAHGRSRPSSSKSSDSANGVTTNNWLTYCFVDIWAGLAMYVVLALVRVGLYLLHLEFQGWYLLEPHASLMSDHVFLGCSVVATLQVEIILSAQRAPRLLSEWSMSFSAITKGGPLIKALSGACSLITACVLYMLLCFDMYYTCRFFHLPRESLVALASGFLVFQLPVLFCLHSYMI
;
A
#
# COMPACT_ATOMS: atom_id res chain seq x y z
N MET A 1 51.26 -18.88 30.78
CA MET A 1 51.86 -17.57 30.40
C MET A 1 51.22 -16.48 31.26
N LYS A 2 52.01 -15.81 32.11
CA LYS A 2 51.55 -14.74 33.02
C LYS A 2 51.93 -13.37 32.44
N PRO A 3 51.01 -12.40 32.34
CA PRO A 3 51.35 -11.08 31.81
C PRO A 3 52.10 -10.25 32.84
N LYS A 4 53.15 -9.58 32.34
CA LYS A 4 54.15 -8.79 33.06
C LYS A 4 53.58 -7.40 33.33
N ILE A 5 53.28 -7.11 34.60
CA ILE A 5 52.81 -5.80 35.07
C ILE A 5 53.97 -4.81 34.97
N ARG A 6 53.85 -3.83 34.06
CA ARG A 6 54.75 -2.66 33.98
C ARG A 6 54.22 -1.60 34.94
N LYS A 7 54.96 -1.35 36.03
CA LYS A 7 54.84 -0.13 36.84
C LYS A 7 55.25 1.04 35.96
N MET A 8 54.37 2.02 35.79
CA MET A 8 54.67 3.29 35.15
C MET A 8 54.72 4.34 36.27
N ASP A 9 55.87 5.00 36.35
CA ASP A 9 56.22 5.96 37.38
C ASP A 9 55.31 7.17 37.36
N ARG A 10 54.98 7.59 38.57
CA ARG A 10 54.49 8.93 38.88
C ARG A 10 55.66 9.88 38.66
N ASP A 11 55.47 10.87 37.80
CA ASP A 11 56.20 12.11 37.97
C ASP A 11 55.35 13.34 37.63
N CYS A 12 55.50 14.31 38.50
CA CYS A 12 54.70 15.50 38.70
C CYS A 12 54.60 16.39 37.46
N ARG A 13 53.42 17.01 37.25
CA ARG A 13 53.40 18.47 37.08
C ARG A 13 52.05 19.08 37.41
N ASP A 14 52.01 19.73 38.57
CA ASP A 14 51.04 20.74 38.94
C ASP A 14 50.91 21.78 37.81
N LYS A 15 49.75 21.78 37.16
CA LYS A 15 49.18 22.97 36.53
C LYS A 15 47.75 23.10 37.03
N LYS A 16 47.56 23.99 38.01
CA LYS A 16 46.27 24.61 38.29
C LYS A 16 45.82 25.32 37.00
N SER A 17 45.07 24.60 36.18
CA SER A 17 44.23 25.18 35.14
C SER A 17 42.93 25.61 35.80
N PRO A 18 42.39 26.81 35.52
CA PRO A 18 41.10 27.22 36.05
C PRO A 18 40.03 26.22 35.60
N GLU A 19 39.39 25.60 36.59
CA GLU A 19 38.23 24.74 36.39
C GLU A 19 37.13 25.55 35.69
N SER A 20 36.88 25.23 34.42
CA SER A 20 35.62 25.52 33.75
C SER A 20 34.66 24.38 34.08
N PRO A 21 33.62 24.59 34.90
CA PRO A 21 32.74 23.51 35.36
C PRO A 21 31.76 22.98 34.30
N ASN A 22 31.80 23.47 33.05
CA ASN A 22 30.69 23.29 32.10
C ASN A 22 30.88 22.18 31.06
N VAL A 23 32.01 21.45 31.03
CA VAL A 23 32.28 20.50 29.92
C VAL A 23 31.79 19.07 30.20
N CYS A 24 31.56 18.68 31.45
CA CYS A 24 31.07 17.33 31.78
C CYS A 24 29.54 17.15 31.72
N ALA A 25 28.75 18.24 31.74
CA ALA A 25 27.29 18.16 31.65
C ALA A 25 26.81 17.80 30.22
N ASP A 26 27.57 18.16 29.19
CA ASP A 26 27.17 17.94 27.79
C ASP A 26 27.42 16.51 27.28
N VAL A 27 28.35 15.77 27.89
CA VAL A 27 28.62 14.38 27.46
C VAL A 27 27.53 13.43 27.96
N SER A 28 26.96 13.69 29.13
CA SER A 28 25.88 12.86 29.70
C SER A 28 24.53 13.11 29.01
N SER A 29 24.29 14.31 28.48
CA SER A 29 23.09 14.61 27.68
C SER A 29 23.19 13.98 26.28
N ALA A 30 24.37 13.97 25.66
CA ALA A 30 24.60 13.35 24.36
C ALA A 30 24.47 11.81 24.39
N LEU A 31 24.99 11.14 25.43
CA LEU A 31 24.84 9.69 25.59
C LEU A 31 23.38 9.29 25.86
N GLY A 32 22.64 10.10 26.63
CA GLY A 32 21.21 9.90 26.85
C GLY A 32 20.36 10.09 25.59
N GLN A 33 20.73 11.04 24.72
CA GLN A 33 20.06 11.23 23.42
C GLN A 33 20.33 10.08 22.46
N ARG A 34 21.56 9.55 22.43
CA ARG A 34 21.91 8.41 21.56
C ARG A 34 21.17 7.13 21.94
N SER A 35 21.08 6.83 23.23
CA SER A 35 20.31 5.68 23.75
C SER A 35 18.80 5.82 23.47
N LYS A 36 18.23 7.03 23.59
CA LYS A 36 16.82 7.27 23.23
C LYS A 36 16.58 7.11 21.73
N ALA A 37 17.46 7.62 20.87
CA ALA A 37 17.32 7.46 19.42
C ALA A 37 17.41 5.99 18.99
N GLU A 38 18.32 5.22 19.60
CA GLU A 38 18.49 3.79 19.31
C GLU A 38 17.31 2.95 19.84
N PHE A 39 16.76 3.31 21.01
CA PHE A 39 15.55 2.67 21.55
C PHE A 39 14.31 2.94 20.69
N VAL A 40 14.11 4.19 20.24
CA VAL A 40 13.01 4.56 19.33
C VAL A 40 13.13 3.84 17.99
N SER A 41 14.36 3.70 17.46
CA SER A 41 14.61 2.97 16.22
C SER A 41 14.33 1.46 16.34
N SER A 42 14.65 0.86 17.49
CA SER A 42 14.39 -0.57 17.71
C SER A 42 12.90 -0.88 17.89
N THR A 43 12.18 -0.03 18.64
CA THR A 43 10.72 -0.20 18.79
C THR A 43 9.97 0.06 17.49
N SER A 44 10.35 1.06 16.70
CA SER A 44 9.70 1.30 15.40
C SER A 44 9.79 0.09 14.47
N ASN A 45 10.91 -0.63 14.47
CA ASN A 45 11.11 -1.78 13.60
C ASN A 45 10.20 -2.97 13.95
N VAL A 46 9.98 -3.25 15.24
CA VAL A 46 9.11 -4.36 15.68
C VAL A 46 7.65 -4.11 15.33
N TYR A 47 7.15 -2.88 15.52
CA TYR A 47 5.76 -2.55 15.16
C TYR A 47 5.53 -2.52 13.64
N HIS A 48 6.54 -2.10 12.86
CA HIS A 48 6.44 -2.11 11.41
C HIS A 48 6.32 -3.52 10.83
N LEU A 49 7.08 -4.50 11.33
CA LEU A 49 7.01 -5.89 10.85
C LEU A 49 5.61 -6.49 11.08
N ASN A 50 5.07 -6.33 12.29
CA ASN A 50 3.75 -6.88 12.62
C ASN A 50 2.61 -6.25 11.81
N PHE A 51 2.71 -4.94 11.50
CA PHE A 51 1.68 -4.27 10.71
C PHE A 51 1.63 -4.75 9.26
N LYS A 52 2.79 -4.99 8.63
CA LYS A 52 2.86 -5.44 7.23
C LYS A 52 2.20 -6.81 7.06
N ASP A 53 2.56 -7.76 7.93
CA ASP A 53 2.02 -9.11 7.88
C ASP A 53 0.53 -9.14 8.19
N ALA A 54 0.07 -8.31 9.14
CA ALA A 54 -1.35 -8.15 9.43
C ALA A 54 -2.12 -7.54 8.26
N ALA A 55 -1.59 -6.49 7.62
CA ALA A 55 -2.23 -5.83 6.47
C ALA A 55 -2.39 -6.76 5.27
N ILE A 56 -1.46 -7.70 5.08
CA ILE A 56 -1.52 -8.70 4.01
C ILE A 56 -2.49 -9.85 4.38
N SER A 57 -2.40 -10.38 5.60
CA SER A 57 -3.12 -11.60 6.01
C SER A 57 -4.59 -11.36 6.35
N ILE A 58 -4.94 -10.25 7.00
CA ILE A 58 -6.31 -9.98 7.47
C ILE A 58 -7.33 -10.00 6.33
N PRO A 59 -7.13 -9.29 5.19
CA PRO A 59 -8.07 -9.35 4.08
C PRO A 59 -8.28 -10.79 3.59
N VAL A 60 -7.20 -11.53 3.35
CA VAL A 60 -7.27 -12.92 2.88
C VAL A 60 -8.08 -13.79 3.84
N MET A 61 -7.83 -13.66 5.15
CA MET A 61 -8.56 -14.40 6.18
C MET A 61 -10.06 -14.07 6.18
N ILE A 62 -10.42 -12.78 6.07
CA ILE A 62 -11.82 -12.35 5.96
C ILE A 62 -12.49 -12.97 4.73
N TRP A 63 -11.81 -12.95 3.59
CA TRP A 63 -12.34 -13.51 2.35
C TRP A 63 -12.50 -15.03 2.40
N ILE A 64 -11.49 -15.76 2.89
CA ILE A 64 -11.58 -17.22 3.09
C ILE A 64 -12.73 -17.55 4.04
N LEU A 65 -12.82 -16.84 5.17
CA LEU A 65 -13.86 -17.07 6.16
C LEU A 65 -15.26 -16.80 5.59
N ALA A 66 -15.45 -15.70 4.87
CA ALA A 66 -16.73 -15.38 4.24
C ALA A 66 -17.18 -16.51 3.28
N ASN A 67 -16.28 -17.00 2.43
CA ASN A 67 -16.59 -18.10 1.51
C ASN A 67 -16.84 -19.42 2.25
N ALA A 68 -16.00 -19.75 3.25
CA ALA A 68 -16.17 -20.96 4.05
C ALA A 68 -17.53 -21.00 4.76
N ILE A 69 -17.94 -19.89 5.39
CA ILE A 69 -19.27 -19.80 6.03
C ILE A 69 -20.37 -19.93 4.98
N GLY A 70 -20.20 -19.36 3.79
CA GLY A 70 -21.17 -19.49 2.68
C GLY A 70 -21.36 -20.94 2.25
N ILE A 71 -20.25 -21.65 2.03
CA ILE A 71 -20.21 -23.07 1.65
C ILE A 71 -20.84 -23.95 2.75
N LEU A 72 -20.47 -23.73 4.01
CA LEU A 72 -21.01 -24.47 5.16
C LEU A 72 -22.50 -24.18 5.42
N SER A 73 -22.98 -23.00 5.00
CA SER A 73 -24.38 -22.58 5.16
C SER A 73 -25.27 -22.95 3.95
N PHE A 74 -24.77 -23.76 3.03
CA PHE A 74 -25.47 -24.11 1.79
C PHE A 74 -26.87 -24.72 2.08
N ARG A 75 -27.91 -24.17 1.45
CA ARG A 75 -29.32 -24.56 1.68
C ARG A 75 -29.94 -25.40 0.55
N GLY A 76 -29.14 -25.85 -0.41
CA GLY A 76 -29.65 -26.45 -1.63
C GLY A 76 -29.90 -25.42 -2.72
N LEU A 77 -29.97 -25.89 -3.97
CA LEU A 77 -30.24 -25.04 -5.12
C LEU A 77 -31.71 -24.62 -5.14
N PRO A 78 -32.02 -23.34 -5.42
CA PRO A 78 -33.40 -22.88 -5.53
C PRO A 78 -34.10 -23.60 -6.69
N LYS A 79 -35.27 -24.19 -6.41
CA LYS A 79 -36.08 -24.85 -7.46
C LYS A 79 -36.66 -23.82 -8.44
N ASN A 80 -36.95 -22.62 -7.96
CA ASN A 80 -37.46 -21.51 -8.75
C ASN A 80 -36.50 -20.32 -8.70
N LYS A 81 -36.11 -19.79 -9.87
CA LYS A 81 -35.23 -18.61 -9.99
C LYS A 81 -35.78 -17.34 -9.30
N ARG A 82 -37.08 -17.29 -9.01
CA ARG A 82 -37.75 -16.14 -8.38
C ARG A 82 -37.71 -16.12 -6.85
N GLU A 83 -37.27 -17.20 -6.20
CA GLU A 83 -37.37 -17.33 -4.74
C GLU A 83 -36.18 -16.77 -3.97
N VAL A 84 -35.06 -16.47 -4.63
CA VAL A 84 -33.84 -16.01 -3.93
C VAL A 84 -33.76 -14.48 -3.91
N THR A 85 -34.60 -13.86 -3.10
CA THR A 85 -34.40 -12.46 -2.70
C THR A 85 -33.39 -12.42 -1.56
N HIS A 86 -32.17 -11.98 -1.87
CA HIS A 86 -31.13 -11.75 -0.87
C HIS A 86 -30.71 -10.27 -0.89
N LEU A 87 -30.18 -9.80 0.24
CA LEU A 87 -29.89 -8.38 0.46
C LEU A 87 -28.94 -7.77 -0.60
N MET A 88 -28.11 -8.60 -1.25
CA MET A 88 -27.08 -8.18 -2.22
C MET A 88 -27.54 -8.25 -3.69
N LEU A 89 -28.81 -8.51 -3.99
CA LEU A 89 -29.28 -8.59 -5.39
C LEU A 89 -29.05 -7.28 -6.17
N TRP A 90 -29.19 -6.13 -5.50
CA TRP A 90 -28.91 -4.82 -6.09
C TRP A 90 -27.43 -4.65 -6.45
N PHE A 91 -26.55 -5.20 -5.60
CA PHE A 91 -25.11 -5.17 -5.78
C PHE A 91 -24.75 -6.04 -6.98
N ASP A 92 -25.23 -7.29 -7.03
CA ASP A 92 -25.02 -8.21 -8.16
C ASP A 92 -25.46 -7.59 -9.51
N THR A 93 -26.58 -6.85 -9.54
CA THR A 93 -27.09 -6.21 -10.76
C THR A 93 -26.12 -5.13 -11.30
N ILE A 94 -25.59 -4.28 -10.42
CA ILE A 94 -24.68 -3.20 -10.81
C ILE A 94 -23.27 -3.76 -11.09
N PHE A 95 -22.86 -4.76 -10.30
CA PHE A 95 -21.49 -5.26 -10.24
C PHE A 95 -21.24 -6.39 -11.23
N ARG A 96 -22.23 -7.18 -11.67
CA ARG A 96 -22.02 -8.17 -12.74
C ARG A 96 -21.54 -7.52 -14.02
N ARG A 97 -22.14 -6.39 -14.40
CA ARG A 97 -21.82 -5.70 -15.65
C ARG A 97 -20.50 -4.93 -15.56
N ASN A 98 -20.22 -4.33 -14.40
CA ASN A 98 -19.09 -3.42 -14.21
C ASN A 98 -18.00 -3.96 -13.30
N GLY A 99 -18.06 -5.24 -12.91
CA GLY A 99 -17.21 -5.86 -11.90
C GLY A 99 -15.71 -5.64 -12.10
N PRO A 100 -15.18 -5.79 -13.33
CA PRO A 100 -13.77 -5.51 -13.61
C PRO A 100 -13.37 -4.03 -13.39
N LEU A 101 -14.32 -3.09 -13.42
CA LEU A 101 -14.06 -1.65 -13.30
C LEU A 101 -14.05 -1.16 -11.86
N LEU A 102 -14.59 -1.93 -10.90
CA LEU A 102 -14.71 -1.50 -9.50
C LEU A 102 -13.38 -1.11 -8.87
N PRO A 103 -12.29 -1.88 -9.07
CA PRO A 103 -11.02 -1.53 -8.48
C PRO A 103 -10.41 -0.23 -9.05
N LEU A 104 -10.89 0.22 -10.22
CA LEU A 104 -10.46 1.50 -10.79
C LEU A 104 -10.90 2.68 -9.91
N ILE A 105 -11.98 2.55 -9.13
CA ILE A 105 -12.45 3.63 -8.25
C ILE A 105 -11.41 3.97 -7.16
N PRO A 106 -10.98 3.03 -6.28
CA PRO A 106 -9.94 3.34 -5.31
C PRO A 106 -8.60 3.67 -5.97
N TRP A 107 -8.28 3.07 -7.13
CA TRP A 107 -7.10 3.43 -7.90
C TRP A 107 -7.13 4.89 -8.38
N LEU A 108 -8.26 5.40 -8.88
CA LEU A 108 -8.43 6.79 -9.30
C LEU A 108 -8.21 7.77 -8.14
N PHE A 109 -8.77 7.47 -6.96
CA PHE A 109 -8.53 8.29 -5.77
C PHE A 109 -7.04 8.30 -5.38
N ARG A 110 -6.36 7.14 -5.48
CA ARG A 110 -4.92 7.03 -5.22
C ARG A 110 -4.09 7.80 -6.26
N ALA A 111 -4.43 7.68 -7.54
CA ALA A 111 -3.76 8.40 -8.62
C ALA A 111 -3.93 9.92 -8.47
N PHE A 112 -5.13 10.38 -8.11
CA PHE A 112 -5.42 11.78 -7.85
C PHE A 112 -4.64 12.32 -6.64
N SER A 113 -4.57 11.53 -5.56
CA SER A 113 -3.74 11.81 -4.39
C SER A 113 -2.28 12.05 -4.79
N ILE A 114 -1.70 11.17 -5.60
CA ILE A 114 -0.29 11.28 -6.06
C ILE A 114 -0.10 12.48 -6.99
N SER A 115 -0.99 12.66 -7.98
CA SER A 115 -0.88 13.74 -8.96
C SER A 115 -0.87 15.12 -8.28
N SER A 116 -1.61 15.26 -7.19
CA SER A 116 -1.65 16.49 -6.39
C SER A 116 -0.32 16.82 -5.71
N TYR A 117 0.54 15.83 -5.44
CA TYR A 117 1.89 16.07 -4.90
C TYR A 117 2.85 16.62 -5.96
N ASN A 118 2.77 16.12 -7.18
CA ASN A 118 3.68 16.53 -8.26
C ASN A 118 3.54 18.01 -8.61
N HIS A 119 2.31 18.54 -8.56
CA HIS A 119 2.06 19.96 -8.87
C HIS A 119 2.69 20.90 -7.84
N GLU A 120 2.54 20.61 -6.55
CA GLU A 120 3.08 21.46 -5.49
C GLU A 120 4.61 21.40 -5.43
N ALA A 121 5.20 20.24 -5.72
CA ALA A 121 6.64 20.11 -5.86
C ALA A 121 7.17 20.98 -7.02
N ALA A 122 6.51 20.94 -8.19
CA ALA A 122 6.88 21.75 -9.34
C ALA A 122 6.77 23.26 -9.05
N ASP A 123 5.71 23.69 -8.38
CA ASP A 123 5.51 25.10 -8.00
C ASP A 123 6.58 25.59 -7.01
N SER A 124 6.96 24.76 -6.04
CA SER A 124 8.01 25.08 -5.07
C SER A 124 9.39 25.24 -5.73
N LEU A 125 9.71 24.39 -6.71
CA LEU A 125 10.93 24.47 -7.53
C LEU A 125 10.94 25.73 -8.39
N GLY A 126 9.81 26.08 -9.01
CA GLY A 126 9.66 27.32 -9.78
C GLY A 126 9.87 28.57 -8.94
N SER A 127 9.26 28.63 -7.75
CA SER A 127 9.40 29.76 -6.83
C SER A 127 10.83 29.92 -6.29
N SER A 128 11.50 28.81 -5.98
CA SER A 128 12.90 28.83 -5.53
C SER A 128 13.82 29.38 -6.62
N LYS A 129 13.65 28.92 -7.87
CA LYS A 129 14.41 29.44 -9.02
C LYS A 129 14.21 30.94 -9.20
N GLN A 130 12.96 31.42 -9.13
CA GLN A 130 12.66 32.85 -9.22
C GLN A 130 13.32 33.68 -8.11
N ARG A 131 13.40 33.16 -6.87
CA ARG A 131 14.12 33.83 -5.77
C ARG A 131 15.62 33.90 -6.04
N PHE A 132 16.22 32.82 -6.52
CA PHE A 132 17.65 32.81 -6.88
C PHE A 132 17.95 33.78 -8.03
N ASP A 133 17.12 33.81 -9.07
CA ASP A 133 17.30 34.73 -10.20
C ASP A 133 17.12 36.19 -9.75
N SER A 134 16.14 36.46 -8.88
CA SER A 134 15.92 37.79 -8.30
C SER A 134 17.10 38.25 -7.43
N LEU A 135 17.68 37.35 -6.63
CA LEU A 135 18.89 37.61 -5.83
C LEU A 135 20.13 37.83 -6.70
N ALA A 136 20.29 37.04 -7.78
CA ALA A 136 21.38 37.18 -8.73
C ALA A 136 21.32 38.53 -9.48
N HIS A 137 20.11 39.02 -9.79
CA HIS A 137 19.91 40.34 -10.38
C HIS A 137 20.11 41.49 -9.38
N ALA A 138 19.74 41.30 -8.11
CA ALA A 138 19.92 42.32 -7.06
C ALA A 138 21.40 42.54 -6.70
N HIS A 139 22.24 41.50 -6.73
CA HIS A 139 23.68 41.59 -6.45
C HIS A 139 24.53 41.92 -7.68
N GLY A 140 24.15 42.96 -8.42
CA GLY A 140 24.86 43.45 -9.59
C GLY A 140 26.39 43.43 -9.43
N ARG A 141 27.04 42.65 -10.31
CA ARG A 141 28.47 42.71 -10.65
C ARG A 141 29.44 42.62 -9.47
N SER A 142 29.80 41.39 -9.11
CA SER A 142 31.18 41.02 -8.77
C SER A 142 31.29 39.52 -8.99
N ARG A 143 31.76 39.08 -10.18
CA ARG A 143 32.00 37.66 -10.48
C ARG A 143 33.02 37.13 -9.46
N PRO A 144 32.65 36.24 -8.51
CA PRO A 144 33.63 35.53 -7.72
C PRO A 144 34.20 34.42 -8.62
N SER A 145 35.52 34.41 -8.75
CA SER A 145 36.25 33.34 -9.42
C SER A 145 35.94 32.00 -8.77
N SER A 146 35.35 31.12 -9.58
CA SER A 146 35.14 29.68 -9.42
C SER A 146 35.90 28.99 -8.27
N SER A 147 35.32 28.96 -7.08
CA SER A 147 35.51 27.81 -6.19
C SER A 147 34.46 26.78 -6.61
N LYS A 148 34.92 25.63 -7.09
CA LYS A 148 34.09 24.44 -7.35
C LYS A 148 33.60 23.92 -5.99
N SER A 149 32.60 24.57 -5.39
CA SER A 149 31.92 24.03 -4.21
C SER A 149 31.04 22.88 -4.66
N SER A 150 31.25 21.78 -3.96
CA SER A 150 30.57 20.49 -4.01
C SER A 150 29.09 20.59 -3.61
N ASP A 151 28.31 21.39 -4.32
CA ASP A 151 26.86 21.57 -4.09
C ASP A 151 25.99 20.55 -4.85
N SER A 152 26.58 19.44 -5.30
CA SER A 152 25.92 18.39 -6.09
C SER A 152 25.09 17.38 -5.26
N ALA A 153 24.96 17.55 -3.95
CA ALA A 153 24.30 16.56 -3.08
C ALA A 153 22.77 16.72 -2.99
N ASN A 154 22.23 17.93 -3.22
CA ASN A 154 20.80 18.18 -3.00
C ASN A 154 19.92 18.01 -4.25
N GLY A 155 20.51 17.85 -5.44
CA GLY A 155 19.77 17.62 -6.69
C GLY A 155 19.36 16.17 -6.95
N VAL A 156 19.89 15.21 -6.19
CA VAL A 156 19.69 13.77 -6.44
C VAL A 156 18.43 13.22 -5.77
N THR A 157 17.87 13.89 -4.76
CA THR A 157 16.74 13.34 -3.98
C THR A 157 15.37 13.59 -4.60
N THR A 158 15.19 14.67 -5.37
CA THR A 158 13.87 15.02 -5.95
C THR A 158 13.49 14.17 -7.16
N ASN A 159 14.45 13.79 -8.00
CA ASN A 159 14.19 12.97 -9.19
C ASN A 159 13.76 11.54 -8.84
N ASN A 160 14.28 10.98 -7.74
CA ASN A 160 13.95 9.61 -7.33
C ASN A 160 12.48 9.49 -6.89
N TRP A 161 11.92 10.52 -6.25
CA TRP A 161 10.55 10.47 -5.72
C TRP A 161 9.49 10.40 -6.82
N LEU A 162 9.64 11.16 -7.91
CA LEU A 162 8.75 11.06 -9.07
C LEU A 162 8.79 9.67 -9.71
N THR A 163 9.98 9.05 -9.77
CA THR A 163 10.13 7.68 -10.26
C THR A 163 9.39 6.68 -9.38
N TYR A 164 9.48 6.78 -8.05
CA TYR A 164 8.72 5.90 -7.14
C TYR A 164 7.20 6.07 -7.30
N CYS A 165 6.70 7.31 -7.36
CA CYS A 165 5.28 7.57 -7.56
C CYS A 165 4.76 7.07 -8.90
N PHE A 166 5.56 7.20 -9.96
CA PHE A 166 5.24 6.67 -11.27
C PHE A 166 5.18 5.13 -11.21
N VAL A 167 6.21 4.49 -10.66
CA VAL A 167 6.27 3.02 -10.50
C VAL A 167 5.07 2.51 -9.69
N ASP A 168 4.66 3.18 -8.61
CA ASP A 168 3.50 2.80 -7.80
C ASP A 168 2.15 2.82 -8.55
N ILE A 169 1.94 3.81 -9.42
CA ILE A 169 0.70 3.92 -10.21
C ILE A 169 0.69 2.84 -11.28
N TRP A 170 1.79 2.72 -12.01
CA TRP A 170 1.92 1.81 -13.14
C TRP A 170 2.02 0.36 -12.71
N ALA A 171 2.62 0.05 -11.56
CA ALA A 171 2.62 -1.30 -11.01
C ALA A 171 1.19 -1.75 -10.68
N GLY A 172 0.40 -0.89 -10.03
CA GLY A 172 -1.03 -1.17 -9.80
C GLY A 172 -1.79 -1.39 -11.11
N LEU A 173 -1.63 -0.47 -12.07
CA LEU A 173 -2.28 -0.57 -13.38
C LEU A 173 -1.85 -1.82 -14.17
N ALA A 174 -0.57 -2.16 -14.16
CA ALA A 174 -0.05 -3.34 -14.82
C ALA A 174 -0.64 -4.62 -14.20
N MET A 175 -0.71 -4.70 -12.86
CA MET A 175 -1.36 -5.81 -12.17
C MET A 175 -2.84 -5.93 -12.56
N TYR A 176 -3.56 -4.81 -12.68
CA TYR A 176 -4.95 -4.81 -13.18
C TYR A 176 -5.07 -5.36 -14.58
N VAL A 177 -4.23 -4.88 -15.51
CA VAL A 177 -4.24 -5.32 -16.90
C VAL A 177 -3.92 -6.81 -16.98
N VAL A 178 -2.90 -7.28 -16.27
CA VAL A 178 -2.53 -8.70 -16.23
C VAL A 178 -3.68 -9.55 -15.70
N LEU A 179 -4.27 -9.17 -14.56
CA LEU A 179 -5.40 -9.91 -13.98
C LEU A 179 -6.63 -9.90 -14.87
N ALA A 180 -6.90 -8.78 -15.56
CA ALA A 180 -7.99 -8.68 -16.54
C ALA A 180 -7.74 -9.57 -17.76
N LEU A 181 -6.51 -9.62 -18.28
CA LEU A 181 -6.15 -10.49 -19.40
C LEU A 181 -6.25 -11.97 -19.02
N VAL A 182 -5.73 -12.36 -17.85
CA VAL A 182 -5.88 -13.73 -17.31
C VAL A 182 -7.36 -14.07 -17.18
N ARG A 183 -8.17 -13.14 -16.67
CA ARG A 183 -9.62 -13.32 -16.54
C ARG A 183 -10.31 -13.55 -17.88
N VAL A 184 -10.00 -12.73 -18.90
CA VAL A 184 -10.54 -12.89 -20.26
C VAL A 184 -10.10 -14.21 -20.85
N GLY A 185 -8.81 -14.57 -20.74
CA GLY A 185 -8.29 -15.84 -21.24
C GLY A 185 -8.98 -17.06 -20.62
N LEU A 186 -9.18 -17.05 -19.31
CA LEU A 186 -9.88 -18.13 -18.60
C LEU A 186 -11.38 -18.18 -18.94
N TYR A 187 -12.01 -17.04 -19.21
CA TYR A 187 -13.39 -17.00 -19.67
C TYR A 187 -13.53 -17.58 -21.09
N LEU A 188 -12.63 -17.23 -22.01
CA LEU A 188 -12.62 -17.80 -23.36
C LEU A 188 -12.37 -19.31 -23.33
N LEU A 189 -11.42 -19.76 -22.52
CA LEU A 189 -11.15 -21.18 -22.30
C LEU A 189 -12.38 -21.89 -21.72
N HIS A 190 -13.06 -21.28 -20.76
CA HIS A 190 -14.31 -21.81 -20.22
C HIS A 190 -15.40 -21.94 -21.29
N LEU A 191 -15.57 -20.95 -22.17
CA LEU A 191 -16.53 -21.02 -23.29
C LEU A 191 -16.19 -22.16 -24.27
N GLU A 192 -14.91 -22.36 -24.58
CA GLU A 192 -14.49 -23.48 -25.41
C GLU A 192 -14.82 -24.82 -24.74
N PHE A 193 -14.46 -25.00 -23.47
CA PHE A 193 -14.81 -26.21 -22.73
C PHE A 193 -16.32 -26.44 -22.68
N GLN A 194 -17.11 -25.38 -22.46
CA GLN A 194 -18.57 -25.49 -22.42
C GLN A 194 -19.16 -25.96 -23.77
N GLY A 195 -18.55 -25.57 -24.89
CA GLY A 195 -18.91 -26.08 -26.22
C GLY A 195 -18.69 -27.59 -26.36
N TRP A 196 -17.65 -28.14 -25.72
CA TRP A 196 -17.39 -29.59 -25.71
C TRP A 196 -18.36 -30.35 -24.80
N TYR A 197 -18.82 -29.73 -23.71
CA TYR A 197 -19.78 -30.31 -22.76
C TYR A 197 -21.25 -30.21 -23.18
N LEU A 198 -21.55 -29.84 -24.43
CA LEU A 198 -22.93 -29.89 -24.97
C LEU A 198 -23.61 -31.27 -24.85
N LEU A 199 -22.85 -32.33 -24.56
CA LEU A 199 -23.35 -33.68 -24.31
C LEU A 199 -23.81 -33.94 -22.86
N GLU A 200 -23.42 -33.14 -21.87
CA GLU A 200 -23.82 -33.31 -20.46
C GLU A 200 -24.27 -31.97 -19.82
N PRO A 201 -25.58 -31.64 -19.85
CA PRO A 201 -26.09 -30.32 -19.47
C PRO A 201 -25.98 -29.92 -17.99
N HIS A 202 -25.36 -30.74 -17.13
CA HIS A 202 -25.39 -30.55 -15.66
C HIS A 202 -24.04 -30.66 -14.94
N ALA A 203 -22.93 -30.81 -15.66
CA ALA A 203 -21.61 -30.99 -15.05
C ALA A 203 -20.78 -29.67 -15.07
N SER A 204 -21.20 -28.64 -14.36
CA SER A 204 -20.31 -27.51 -14.06
C SER A 204 -19.24 -27.97 -13.06
N LEU A 205 -17.97 -28.03 -13.49
CA LEU A 205 -16.87 -28.45 -12.62
C LEU A 205 -16.51 -27.39 -11.57
N MET A 206 -16.77 -26.11 -11.87
CA MET A 206 -16.33 -24.97 -11.09
C MET A 206 -17.31 -23.81 -11.22
N SER A 207 -17.54 -23.06 -10.13
CA SER A 207 -18.30 -21.81 -10.17
C SER A 207 -17.46 -20.71 -10.83
N ASP A 208 -17.92 -20.22 -11.98
CA ASP A 208 -17.34 -19.07 -12.68
C ASP A 208 -17.47 -17.79 -11.85
N HIS A 209 -18.62 -17.56 -11.20
CA HIS A 209 -18.85 -16.39 -10.36
C HIS A 209 -17.88 -16.30 -9.19
N VAL A 210 -17.70 -17.40 -8.44
CA VAL A 210 -16.74 -17.43 -7.31
C VAL A 210 -15.32 -17.25 -7.83
N PHE A 211 -14.96 -17.97 -8.89
CA PHE A 211 -13.61 -17.92 -9.46
C PHE A 211 -13.26 -16.52 -9.98
N LEU A 212 -14.15 -15.90 -10.78
CA LEU A 212 -13.96 -14.54 -11.30
C LEU A 212 -14.00 -13.49 -10.18
N GLY A 213 -14.80 -13.72 -9.13
CA GLY A 213 -14.82 -12.89 -7.92
C GLY A 213 -13.44 -12.82 -7.25
N CYS A 214 -12.70 -13.94 -7.22
CA CYS A 214 -11.34 -13.99 -6.65
C CYS A 214 -10.40 -12.97 -7.30
N SER A 215 -10.50 -12.76 -8.61
CA SER A 215 -9.66 -11.78 -9.32
C SER A 215 -9.91 -10.34 -8.82
N VAL A 216 -11.17 -9.97 -8.60
CA VAL A 216 -11.54 -8.64 -8.12
C VAL A 216 -11.15 -8.46 -6.66
N VAL A 217 -11.34 -9.49 -5.82
CA VAL A 217 -10.86 -9.50 -4.43
C VAL A 217 -9.36 -9.26 -4.36
N ALA A 218 -8.56 -10.01 -5.15
CA ALA A 218 -7.11 -9.88 -5.19
C ALA A 218 -6.69 -8.45 -5.55
N THR A 219 -7.37 -7.84 -6.52
CA THR A 219 -7.07 -6.46 -6.88
C THR A 219 -7.44 -5.43 -5.81
N LEU A 220 -8.60 -5.56 -5.17
CA LEU A 220 -9.01 -4.66 -4.09
C LEU A 220 -8.08 -4.80 -2.89
N GLN A 221 -7.58 -6.00 -2.62
CA GLN A 221 -6.56 -6.25 -1.60
C GLN A 221 -5.25 -5.49 -1.88
N VAL A 222 -4.79 -5.47 -3.15
CA VAL A 222 -3.63 -4.66 -3.54
C VAL A 222 -3.87 -3.18 -3.21
N GLU A 223 -5.04 -2.62 -3.54
CA GLU A 223 -5.33 -1.21 -3.22
C GLU A 223 -5.43 -0.95 -1.72
N ILE A 224 -6.02 -1.85 -0.94
CA ILE A 224 -6.05 -1.73 0.52
C ILE A 224 -4.62 -1.63 1.05
N ILE A 225 -3.72 -2.50 0.60
CA ILE A 225 -2.34 -2.56 1.10
C ILE A 225 -1.54 -1.33 0.66
N LEU A 226 -1.61 -0.96 -0.63
CA LEU A 226 -0.91 0.22 -1.14
C LEU A 226 -1.41 1.52 -0.50
N SER A 227 -2.72 1.64 -0.24
CA SER A 227 -3.29 2.81 0.43
C SER A 227 -3.01 2.81 1.93
N ALA A 228 -3.02 1.65 2.59
CA ALA A 228 -2.69 1.52 4.01
C ALA A 228 -1.22 1.86 4.30
N GLN A 229 -0.28 1.48 3.41
CA GLN A 229 1.14 1.84 3.54
C GLN A 229 1.35 3.36 3.56
N ARG A 230 0.50 4.12 2.88
CA ARG A 230 0.58 5.59 2.81
C ARG A 230 -0.17 6.30 3.93
N ALA A 231 -1.11 5.61 4.59
CA ALA A 231 -1.95 6.21 5.62
C ALA A 231 -1.14 6.87 6.77
N PRO A 232 -0.06 6.28 7.32
CA PRO A 232 0.72 6.93 8.39
C PRO A 232 1.32 8.26 7.97
N ARG A 233 1.82 8.33 6.73
CA ARG A 233 2.39 9.56 6.18
C ARG A 233 1.30 10.63 6.02
N LEU A 234 0.16 10.26 5.44
CA LEU A 234 -0.98 11.16 5.29
C LEU A 234 -1.50 11.66 6.65
N LEU A 235 -1.54 10.80 7.67
CA LEU A 235 -1.91 11.16 9.04
C LEU A 235 -0.92 12.14 9.67
N SER A 236 0.39 11.93 9.46
CA SER A 236 1.43 12.85 9.96
C SER A 236 1.37 14.22 9.26
N GLU A 237 1.10 14.25 7.95
CA GLU A 237 0.94 15.49 7.20
C GLU A 237 -0.34 16.21 7.58
N TRP A 238 -1.42 15.46 7.89
CA TRP A 238 -2.69 16.01 8.35
C TRP A 238 -2.56 16.67 9.73
N SER A 239 -1.83 16.06 10.67
CA SER A 239 -1.63 16.62 12.01
C SER A 239 -0.81 17.92 11.97
N MET A 240 0.19 18.01 11.11
CA MET A 240 0.99 19.23 10.93
C MET A 240 0.22 20.31 10.14
N SER A 241 -0.63 19.91 9.21
CA SER A 241 -1.38 20.84 8.34
C SER A 241 -2.56 21.53 9.00
N PHE A 242 -2.97 21.12 10.21
CA PHE A 242 -4.02 21.83 10.96
C PHE A 242 -3.66 23.29 11.24
N SER A 243 -2.37 23.62 11.27
CA SER A 243 -1.88 25.01 11.39
C SER A 243 -1.77 25.74 10.04
N ALA A 244 -1.77 25.00 8.92
CA ALA A 244 -1.59 25.51 7.55
C ALA A 244 -2.86 25.44 6.68
N ILE A 245 -4.03 25.29 7.31
CA ILE A 245 -5.36 25.09 6.67
C ILE A 245 -5.67 26.13 5.58
N THR A 246 -5.08 27.32 5.66
CA THR A 246 -5.35 28.43 4.72
C THR A 246 -4.96 28.14 3.27
N LYS A 247 -4.15 27.11 2.98
CA LYS A 247 -3.71 26.80 1.60
C LYS A 247 -4.45 25.65 0.90
N GLY A 248 -5.39 24.94 1.55
CA GLY A 248 -6.31 23.96 0.93
C GLY A 248 -5.70 22.68 0.34
N GLY A 249 -4.50 22.72 -0.24
CA GLY A 249 -3.84 21.61 -0.94
C GLY A 249 -3.58 20.37 -0.06
N PRO A 250 -2.99 20.49 1.15
CA PRO A 250 -2.70 19.33 1.99
C PRO A 250 -3.95 18.55 2.43
N LEU A 251 -5.07 19.25 2.66
CA LEU A 251 -6.32 18.63 3.09
C LEU A 251 -6.90 17.74 1.98
N ILE A 252 -6.94 18.23 0.74
CA ILE A 252 -7.46 17.46 -0.40
C ILE A 252 -6.63 16.19 -0.63
N LYS A 253 -5.31 16.25 -0.41
CA LYS A 253 -4.41 15.08 -0.51
C LYS A 253 -4.71 14.03 0.56
N ALA A 254 -4.81 14.45 1.81
CA ALA A 254 -5.14 13.56 2.92
C ALA A 254 -6.53 12.92 2.71
N LEU A 255 -7.52 13.72 2.31
CA LEU A 255 -8.87 13.24 2.03
C LEU A 255 -8.89 12.24 0.87
N SER A 256 -8.24 12.53 -0.26
CA SER A 256 -8.22 11.61 -1.41
C SER A 256 -7.54 10.27 -1.09
N GLY A 257 -6.43 10.29 -0.34
CA GLY A 257 -5.80 9.05 0.12
C GLY A 257 -6.67 8.26 1.09
N ALA A 258 -7.35 8.93 2.03
CA ALA A 258 -8.31 8.30 2.94
C ALA A 258 -9.52 7.72 2.19
N CYS A 259 -10.07 8.46 1.22
CA CYS A 259 -11.15 8.00 0.35
C CYS A 259 -10.75 6.74 -0.41
N SER A 260 -9.53 6.69 -0.98
CA SER A 260 -9.03 5.49 -1.65
C SER A 260 -9.07 4.25 -0.73
N LEU A 261 -8.52 4.37 0.48
CA LEU A 261 -8.50 3.26 1.45
C LEU A 261 -9.91 2.85 1.87
N ILE A 262 -10.76 3.81 2.24
CA ILE A 262 -12.13 3.56 2.69
C ILE A 262 -12.94 2.89 1.57
N THR A 263 -12.88 3.43 0.36
CA THR A 263 -13.60 2.86 -0.79
C THR A 263 -13.10 1.46 -1.11
N ALA A 264 -11.80 1.20 -1.08
CA ALA A 264 -11.24 -0.14 -1.29
C ALA A 264 -11.76 -1.14 -0.23
N CYS A 265 -11.72 -0.76 1.05
CA CYS A 265 -12.24 -1.60 2.15
C CYS A 265 -13.75 -1.88 2.02
N VAL A 266 -14.57 -0.86 1.70
CA VAL A 266 -16.02 -1.02 1.55
C VAL A 266 -16.34 -1.95 0.37
N LEU A 267 -15.73 -1.72 -0.80
CA LEU A 267 -15.92 -2.57 -1.97
C LEU A 267 -15.46 -4.01 -1.70
N TYR A 268 -14.35 -4.18 -0.97
CA TYR A 268 -13.83 -5.49 -0.58
C TYR A 268 -14.83 -6.25 0.30
N MET A 269 -15.37 -5.59 1.33
CA MET A 269 -16.35 -6.20 2.23
C MET A 269 -17.65 -6.55 1.49
N LEU A 270 -18.16 -5.66 0.65
CA LEU A 270 -19.35 -5.93 -0.16
C LEU A 270 -19.14 -7.13 -1.08
N LEU A 271 -17.97 -7.24 -1.70
CA LEU A 271 -17.63 -8.38 -2.56
C LEU A 271 -17.48 -9.68 -1.75
N CYS A 272 -16.94 -9.63 -0.53
CA CYS A 272 -16.93 -10.80 0.36
C CYS A 272 -18.34 -11.26 0.72
N PHE A 273 -19.28 -10.33 0.98
CA PHE A 273 -20.68 -10.65 1.21
C PHE A 273 -21.37 -11.22 -0.04
N ASP A 274 -21.09 -10.67 -1.21
CA ASP A 274 -21.60 -11.17 -2.48
C ASP A 274 -21.13 -12.62 -2.75
N MET A 275 -19.84 -12.90 -2.55
CA MET A 275 -19.28 -14.24 -2.67
C MET A 275 -19.86 -15.21 -1.62
N TYR A 276 -20.11 -14.75 -0.39
CA TYR A 276 -20.80 -15.52 0.63
C TYR A 276 -22.20 -15.97 0.15
N TYR A 277 -23.00 -15.04 -0.38
CA TYR A 277 -24.34 -15.35 -0.88
C TYR A 277 -24.30 -16.24 -2.13
N THR A 278 -23.31 -16.01 -3.01
CA THR A 278 -23.04 -16.84 -4.18
C THR A 278 -22.78 -18.29 -3.78
N CYS A 279 -21.87 -18.52 -2.84
CA CYS A 279 -21.57 -19.86 -2.32
C CYS A 279 -22.77 -20.51 -1.63
N ARG A 280 -23.57 -19.73 -0.91
CA ARG A 280 -24.68 -20.23 -0.11
C ARG A 280 -25.89 -20.69 -0.94
N PHE A 281 -26.18 -19.98 -2.03
CA PHE A 281 -27.45 -20.13 -2.75
C PHE A 281 -27.34 -20.58 -4.20
N PHE A 282 -26.20 -20.38 -4.86
CA PHE A 282 -26.13 -20.52 -6.32
C PHE A 282 -25.30 -21.70 -6.81
N HIS A 283 -24.37 -22.22 -6.00
CA HIS A 283 -23.45 -23.28 -6.41
C HIS A 283 -23.37 -24.41 -5.40
N LEU A 284 -23.10 -25.62 -5.90
CA LEU A 284 -22.84 -26.76 -5.03
C LEU A 284 -21.54 -26.51 -4.24
N PRO A 285 -21.45 -26.95 -2.96
CA PRO A 285 -20.26 -26.78 -2.13
C PRO A 285 -18.95 -27.19 -2.81
N ARG A 286 -18.96 -28.31 -3.57
CA ARG A 286 -17.80 -28.80 -4.31
C ARG A 286 -17.32 -27.83 -5.39
N GLU A 287 -18.24 -27.21 -6.12
CA GLU A 287 -17.91 -26.27 -7.21
C GLU A 287 -17.32 -24.99 -6.64
N SER A 288 -17.88 -24.50 -5.54
CA SER A 288 -17.38 -23.34 -4.81
C SER A 288 -16.00 -23.60 -4.18
N LEU A 289 -15.77 -24.78 -3.62
CA LEU A 289 -14.45 -25.16 -3.07
C LEU A 289 -13.38 -25.23 -4.15
N VAL A 290 -13.69 -25.87 -5.28
CA VAL A 290 -12.76 -25.94 -6.43
C VAL A 290 -12.47 -24.54 -6.96
N ALA A 291 -13.50 -23.70 -7.13
CA ALA A 291 -13.35 -22.31 -7.57
C ALA A 291 -12.52 -21.46 -6.61
N LEU A 292 -12.72 -21.63 -5.30
CA LEU A 292 -11.99 -20.91 -4.26
C LEU A 292 -10.50 -21.32 -4.25
N ALA A 293 -10.22 -22.63 -4.33
CA ALA A 293 -8.86 -23.15 -4.34
C ALA A 293 -8.10 -22.72 -5.61
N SER A 294 -8.73 -22.87 -6.79
CA SER A 294 -8.11 -22.45 -8.05
C SER A 294 -7.95 -20.92 -8.10
N GLY A 295 -8.96 -20.16 -7.67
CA GLY A 295 -8.90 -18.70 -7.60
C GLY A 295 -7.82 -18.20 -6.65
N PHE A 296 -7.62 -18.88 -5.51
CA PHE A 296 -6.51 -18.59 -4.61
C PHE A 296 -5.16 -18.81 -5.30
N LEU A 297 -4.95 -19.96 -5.94
CA LEU A 297 -3.69 -20.29 -6.61
C LEU A 297 -3.37 -19.36 -7.78
N VAL A 298 -4.38 -19.01 -8.58
CA VAL A 298 -4.21 -18.21 -9.80
C VAL A 298 -4.11 -16.71 -9.51
N PHE A 299 -4.90 -16.19 -8.57
CA PHE A 299 -4.99 -14.74 -8.34
C PHE A 299 -4.35 -14.31 -7.02
N GLN A 300 -4.67 -14.98 -5.92
CA GLN A 300 -4.22 -14.52 -4.60
C GLN A 300 -2.74 -14.82 -4.35
N LEU A 301 -2.29 -16.05 -4.64
CA LEU A 301 -0.92 -16.46 -4.37
C LEU A 301 0.12 -15.61 -5.11
N PRO A 302 -0.04 -15.29 -6.42
CA PRO A 302 0.90 -14.40 -7.10
C PRO A 302 0.86 -12.98 -6.55
N VAL A 303 -0.32 -12.46 -6.21
CA VAL A 303 -0.47 -11.13 -5.59
C VAL A 303 0.24 -11.07 -4.25
N LEU A 304 0.06 -12.09 -3.40
CA LEU A 304 0.74 -12.19 -2.10
C LEU A 304 2.25 -12.28 -2.26
N PHE A 305 2.74 -13.06 -3.22
CA PHE A 305 4.17 -13.16 -3.52
C PHE A 305 4.76 -11.82 -4.00
N CYS A 306 4.07 -11.15 -4.94
CA CYS A 306 4.47 -9.84 -5.44
C CYS A 306 4.47 -8.78 -4.33
N LEU A 307 3.43 -8.74 -3.50
CA LEU A 307 3.33 -7.80 -2.38
C LEU A 307 4.40 -8.06 -1.33
N HIS A 308 4.64 -9.33 -0.99
CA HIS A 308 5.71 -9.69 -0.07
C HIS A 308 7.08 -9.24 -0.59
N SER A 309 7.36 -9.50 -1.88
CA SER A 309 8.60 -9.06 -2.54
C SER A 309 8.73 -7.54 -2.64
N TYR A 310 7.61 -6.81 -2.78
CA TYR A 310 7.58 -5.36 -2.81
C TYR A 310 7.80 -4.72 -1.43
N MET A 311 7.50 -5.46 -0.35
CA MET A 311 7.56 -4.95 1.02
C MET A 311 8.85 -5.28 1.76
N ILE A 312 9.70 -6.15 1.20
CA ILE A 312 11.06 -6.46 1.67
C ILE A 312 12.03 -5.42 1.10
#